data_AF-A0A1R3KMG2-F1
#
_entry.id   AF-A0A1R3KMG2-F1
#
_cell.length_a   1.000
_cell.length_b   1.000
_cell.length_c   1.000
_cell.angle_alpha   90.00
_cell.angle_beta   90.00
_cell.angle_gamma   90.00
#
_symmetry.space_group_name_H-M   'P 1'
#
loop_
_entity.id
_entity.type
_entity.pdbx_description
1 polymer ?
#
loop_
_entity_poly.entity_id
_entity_poly.type
_entity_poly.pdbx_seq_one_letter_code
_entity_poly.pdbx_strand_id
1 'polypeptide(L)'
;MEAEFAEIGTERVIKGFLTYRVTDPIMLAKGNLFGHSADTPISLPCWLSQEEVDYYVTKFDKNSGFSGGINFYRNFNRNWELMAPWVGAKINVPAKFIVGDLDRVYHMPGIKEYIHSGEFKKKVPLFQEIVVMEGVGHSINMEKADEINKHIDDFFRQFN
;
A
#
# COMPACT_ATOMS: atom_id res chain seq x y z
N MET A 1 -17.27 6.81 4.65
CA MET A 1 -15.98 6.19 4.99
C MET A 1 -15.59 6.56 6.41
N GLU A 2 -15.33 7.83 6.71
CA GLU A 2 -14.99 8.28 8.08
C GLU A 2 -16.05 7.92 9.13
N ALA A 3 -17.34 8.04 8.80
CA ALA A 3 -18.42 7.61 9.69
C ALA A 3 -18.38 6.10 9.99
N GLU A 4 -18.09 5.26 8.99
CA GLU A 4 -17.94 3.81 9.17
C GLU A 4 -16.70 3.48 10.01
N PHE A 5 -15.60 4.23 9.83
CA PHE A 5 -14.38 4.09 10.62
C PHE A 5 -14.60 4.49 12.08
N ALA A 6 -15.41 5.52 12.33
CA ALA A 6 -15.83 5.90 13.67
C ALA A 6 -16.78 4.86 14.32
N GLU A 7 -17.63 4.22 13.52
CA GLU A 7 -18.54 3.15 13.96
C GLU A 7 -17.79 1.87 14.38
N ILE A 8 -16.78 1.44 13.61
CA ILE A 8 -16.01 0.22 13.93
C ILE A 8 -14.81 0.46 14.86
N GLY A 9 -14.41 1.72 15.08
CA GLY A 9 -13.31 2.13 15.95
C GLY A 9 -11.91 2.09 15.30
N THR A 10 -11.04 3.02 15.72
CA THR A 10 -9.71 3.23 15.14
C THR A 10 -8.83 1.97 15.17
N GLU A 11 -8.78 1.23 16.27
CA GLU A 11 -8.01 -0.02 16.37
C GLU A 11 -8.43 -1.05 15.31
N ARG A 12 -9.74 -1.21 15.12
CA ARG A 12 -10.32 -2.10 14.11
C ARG A 12 -9.91 -1.69 12.70
N VAL A 13 -9.93 -0.39 12.41
CA VAL A 13 -9.50 0.18 11.11
C VAL A 13 -8.00 -0.07 10.87
N ILE A 14 -7.15 0.19 11.87
CA ILE A 14 -5.70 0.00 11.77
C ILE A 14 -5.36 -1.48 11.57
N LYS A 15 -5.92 -2.38 12.40
CA LYS A 15 -5.76 -3.83 12.23
C LYS A 15 -6.25 -4.26 10.84
N GLY A 16 -7.44 -3.83 10.43
CA GLY A 16 -8.03 -4.12 9.12
C GLY A 16 -7.16 -3.71 7.94
N PHE A 17 -6.51 -2.53 7.99
CA PHE A 17 -5.58 -2.10 6.94
C PHE A 17 -4.25 -2.87 6.96
N LEU A 18 -3.61 -3.02 8.12
CA LEU A 18 -2.28 -3.62 8.22
C LEU A 18 -2.30 -5.14 7.97
N THR A 19 -3.38 -5.83 8.33
CA THR A 19 -3.51 -7.29 8.12
C THR A 19 -4.28 -7.67 6.85
N TYR A 20 -4.55 -6.72 5.93
CA TYR A 20 -5.27 -7.03 4.70
C TYR A 20 -4.39 -7.81 3.71
N ARG A 21 -4.71 -9.09 3.50
CA ARG A 21 -3.97 -10.00 2.59
C ARG A 21 -4.85 -10.60 1.49
N VAL A 22 -6.07 -10.10 1.32
CA VAL A 22 -6.99 -10.53 0.26
C VAL A 22 -6.66 -9.76 -1.02
N THR A 23 -6.44 -10.46 -2.13
CA THR A 23 -6.05 -9.86 -3.41
C THR A 23 -7.22 -9.23 -4.17
N ASP A 24 -8.45 -9.58 -3.80
CA ASP A 24 -9.69 -9.04 -4.37
C ASP A 24 -9.85 -7.52 -4.11
N PRO A 25 -10.78 -6.85 -4.80
CA PRO A 25 -11.15 -5.49 -4.48
C PRO A 25 -11.55 -5.30 -3.00
N ILE A 26 -10.74 -4.56 -2.21
CA ILE A 26 -11.13 -3.99 -0.89
C ILE A 26 -12.54 -3.43 -1.02
N MET A 27 -13.46 -4.13 -0.38
CA MET A 27 -14.81 -3.67 -0.17
C MET A 27 -14.79 -2.75 1.04
N LEU A 28 -14.82 -1.44 0.81
CA LEU A 28 -15.22 -0.46 1.83
C LEU A 28 -16.75 -0.28 1.77
N ALA A 29 -17.46 -1.41 1.72
CA ALA A 29 -18.92 -1.46 1.66
C ALA A 29 -19.50 -1.11 3.03
N LYS A 30 -20.65 -0.43 3.04
CA LYS A 30 -21.31 -0.01 4.27
C LYS A 30 -21.60 -1.22 5.17
N GLY A 31 -21.15 -1.19 6.43
CA GLY A 31 -21.32 -2.31 7.36
C GLY A 31 -20.57 -3.61 7.03
N ASN A 32 -19.69 -3.62 6.02
CA ASN A 32 -18.85 -4.78 5.67
C ASN A 32 -17.45 -4.32 5.21
N LEU A 33 -16.84 -3.43 5.99
CA LEU A 33 -15.49 -2.93 5.73
C LEU A 33 -14.49 -4.08 5.79
N PHE A 34 -13.57 -4.12 4.81
CA PHE A 34 -12.55 -5.18 4.67
C PHE A 34 -13.12 -6.58 4.40
N GLY A 35 -14.42 -6.71 4.06
CA GLY A 35 -15.05 -7.97 3.66
C GLY A 35 -15.46 -8.91 4.82
N HIS A 36 -15.41 -8.43 6.06
CA HIS A 36 -15.81 -9.19 7.25
C HIS A 36 -16.72 -8.34 8.17
N SER A 37 -17.52 -9.00 9.02
CA SER A 37 -18.32 -8.30 10.04
C SER A 37 -17.41 -7.52 11.00
N ALA A 38 -17.97 -6.51 11.67
CA ALA A 38 -17.31 -5.80 12.75
C ALA A 38 -16.87 -6.76 13.88
N ASP A 39 -17.69 -7.77 14.18
CA ASP A 39 -17.44 -8.75 15.27
C ASP A 39 -16.31 -9.74 14.96
N THR A 40 -16.23 -10.22 13.71
CA THR A 40 -15.03 -10.53 12.88
C THR A 40 -13.60 -10.57 13.46
N PRO A 41 -13.18 -11.36 14.48
CA PRO A 41 -11.91 -11.08 15.19
C PRO A 41 -10.66 -11.09 14.29
N ILE A 42 -9.82 -10.04 14.36
CA ILE A 42 -8.56 -9.95 13.61
C ILE A 42 -7.39 -10.39 14.49
N SER A 43 -6.78 -11.52 14.12
CA SER A 43 -5.50 -11.97 14.67
C SER A 43 -4.36 -11.19 14.04
N LEU A 44 -3.40 -10.74 14.86
CA LEU A 44 -2.19 -10.09 14.37
C LEU A 44 -1.20 -11.13 13.80
N PRO A 45 -0.54 -10.85 12.67
CA PRO A 45 0.56 -11.67 12.18
C PRO A 45 1.80 -11.52 13.07
N CYS A 46 2.73 -12.47 12.99
CA CYS A 46 3.93 -12.49 13.84
C CYS A 46 4.88 -11.28 13.68
N TRP A 47 4.74 -10.51 12.59
CA TRP A 47 5.52 -9.30 12.33
C TRP A 47 4.85 -8.01 12.83
N LEU A 48 3.64 -8.09 13.40
CA LEU A 48 2.90 -6.93 13.90
C LEU A 48 2.49 -7.15 15.36
N SER A 49 3.12 -6.41 16.27
CA SER A 49 2.79 -6.41 17.69
C SER A 49 1.54 -5.58 18.00
N GLN A 50 0.91 -5.82 19.15
CA GLN A 50 -0.15 -4.95 19.66
C GLN A 50 0.40 -3.55 20.00
N GLU A 51 1.64 -3.43 20.47
CA GLU A 51 2.28 -2.14 20.79
C GLU A 51 2.39 -1.23 19.54
N GLU A 52 2.76 -1.80 18.39
CA GLU A 52 2.80 -1.08 17.12
C GLU A 52 1.39 -0.64 16.67
N VAL A 53 0.38 -1.51 16.84
CA VAL A 53 -1.02 -1.14 16.58
C VAL A 53 -1.46 0.01 17.49
N ASP A 54 -1.20 -0.09 18.79
CA ASP A 54 -1.56 0.93 19.79
C ASP A 54 -0.87 2.27 19.51
N TYR A 55 0.36 2.24 18.98
CA TYR A 55 1.05 3.42 18.49
C TYR A 55 0.28 4.09 17.33
N TYR A 56 -0.11 3.33 16.29
CA TYR A 56 -0.91 3.88 15.19
C TYR A 56 -2.25 4.41 15.68
N VAL A 57 -3.00 3.65 16.49
CA VAL A 57 -4.27 4.07 17.09
C VAL A 57 -4.12 5.40 17.82
N THR A 58 -3.09 5.50 18.68
CA THR A 58 -2.77 6.73 19.41
C THR A 58 -2.55 7.94 18.50
N LYS A 59 -1.94 7.77 17.31
CA LYS A 59 -1.72 8.87 16.36
C LYS A 59 -3.00 9.28 15.63
N PHE A 60 -3.80 8.31 15.19
CA PHE A 60 -5.06 8.58 14.49
C PHE A 60 -6.12 9.18 15.42
N ASP A 61 -6.24 8.71 16.66
CA ASP A 61 -7.21 9.23 17.64
C ASP A 61 -6.86 10.63 18.16
N LYS A 62 -5.59 10.87 18.53
CA LYS A 62 -5.23 12.12 19.23
C LYS A 62 -5.12 13.34 18.31
N ASN A 63 -4.69 13.16 17.06
CA ASN A 63 -4.16 14.27 16.27
C ASN A 63 -4.82 14.49 14.90
N SER A 64 -5.20 13.44 14.17
CA SER A 64 -5.45 13.55 12.72
C SER A 64 -6.80 13.04 12.24
N GLY A 65 -7.37 12.03 12.91
CA GLY A 65 -8.39 11.17 12.32
C GLY A 65 -7.94 10.58 10.98
N PHE A 66 -8.89 10.02 10.23
CA PHE A 66 -8.62 9.44 8.90
C PHE A 66 -8.80 10.43 7.75
N SER A 67 -9.47 11.57 7.98
CA SER A 67 -9.81 12.57 6.95
C SER A 67 -8.60 13.06 6.16
N GLY A 68 -7.46 13.27 6.82
CA GLY A 68 -6.21 13.70 6.16
C GLY A 68 -5.73 12.70 5.11
N GLY A 69 -5.68 11.41 5.45
CA GLY A 69 -5.32 10.33 4.52
C GLY A 69 -6.36 10.13 3.42
N ILE A 70 -7.65 10.15 3.77
CA ILE A 70 -8.76 10.00 2.82
C ILE A 70 -8.79 11.15 1.79
N ASN A 71 -8.39 12.36 2.19
CA ASN A 71 -8.33 13.51 1.29
C ASN A 71 -7.36 13.33 0.11
N PHE A 72 -6.34 12.46 0.20
CA PHE A 72 -5.50 12.12 -0.95
C PHE A 72 -6.32 11.43 -2.05
N TYR A 73 -7.14 10.45 -1.68
CA TYR A 73 -8.02 9.73 -2.60
C TYR A 73 -9.10 10.63 -3.21
N ARG A 74 -9.67 11.56 -2.41
CA ARG A 74 -10.60 12.58 -2.91
C ARG A 74 -10.01 13.46 -4.02
N ASN A 75 -8.69 13.64 -4.02
CA ASN A 75 -7.99 14.46 -5.02
C ASN A 75 -7.51 13.68 -6.25
N PHE A 76 -7.78 12.39 -6.42
CA PHE A 76 -7.27 11.62 -7.56
C PHE A 76 -7.62 12.22 -8.92
N ASN A 77 -8.89 12.63 -9.13
CA ASN A 77 -9.30 13.30 -10.38
C ASN A 77 -8.58 14.64 -10.57
N ARG A 78 -8.43 15.43 -9.50
CA ARG A 78 -7.76 16.73 -9.57
C ARG A 78 -6.26 16.59 -9.82
N ASN A 79 -5.62 15.60 -9.22
CA ASN A 79 -4.23 15.25 -9.48
C ASN A 79 -4.05 14.81 -10.94
N TRP A 80 -4.98 14.01 -11.49
CA TRP A 80 -4.96 13.62 -12.90
C TRP A 80 -5.06 14.83 -13.84
N GLU A 81 -5.98 15.76 -13.60
CA GLU A 81 -6.08 17.03 -14.35
C GLU A 81 -4.78 17.85 -14.28
N LEU A 82 -4.23 18.00 -13.07
CA LEU A 82 -3.00 18.76 -12.83
C LEU A 82 -1.78 18.09 -13.47
N MET A 83 -1.77 16.77 -13.65
CA MET A 83 -0.68 16.03 -14.29
C MET A 83 -0.69 16.12 -15.83
N ALA A 84 -1.66 16.81 -16.44
CA ALA A 84 -1.71 16.99 -17.90
C ALA A 84 -0.41 17.50 -18.57
N PRO A 85 0.37 18.44 -17.98
CA PRO A 85 1.66 18.87 -18.55
C PRO A 85 2.74 17.79 -18.63
N TRP A 86 2.60 16.67 -17.91
CA TRP A 86 3.55 15.56 -17.89
C TRP A 86 3.13 14.39 -18.80
N VAL A 87 2.07 14.53 -19.59
CA VAL A 87 1.64 13.50 -20.54
C VAL A 87 2.77 13.20 -21.55
N GLY A 88 3.19 11.94 -21.60
CA GLY A 88 4.29 11.48 -22.46
C GLY A 88 5.69 11.64 -21.87
N ALA A 89 5.84 12.31 -20.72
CA ALA A 89 7.13 12.41 -20.03
C ALA A 89 7.64 11.03 -19.56
N LYS A 90 8.95 10.96 -19.33
CA LYS A 90 9.68 9.78 -18.82
C LYS A 90 10.34 10.11 -17.49
N ILE A 91 10.35 9.14 -16.58
CA ILE A 91 11.06 9.25 -15.30
C ILE A 91 12.50 8.78 -15.52
N ASN A 92 13.43 9.75 -15.61
CA ASN A 92 14.85 9.51 -15.88
C ASN A 92 15.68 9.43 -14.59
N VAL A 93 15.11 8.86 -13.53
CA VAL A 93 15.79 8.57 -12.27
C VAL A 93 15.97 7.04 -12.19
N PRO A 94 17.14 6.51 -11.80
CA PRO A 94 17.31 5.09 -11.55
C PRO A 94 16.28 4.58 -10.53
N ALA A 95 15.63 3.47 -10.84
CA ALA A 95 14.51 2.98 -10.04
C ALA A 95 14.50 1.46 -9.92
N LYS A 96 14.03 0.98 -8.77
CA LYS A 96 13.75 -0.42 -8.45
C LYS A 96 12.33 -0.49 -7.90
N PHE A 97 11.56 -1.49 -8.29
CA PHE A 97 10.19 -1.69 -7.82
C PHE A 97 10.08 -3.02 -7.10
N ILE A 98 9.55 -3.01 -5.89
CA ILE A 98 9.41 -4.16 -5.01
C ILE A 98 7.94 -4.23 -4.59
N VAL A 99 7.33 -5.41 -4.69
CA VAL A 99 5.91 -5.60 -4.37
C VAL A 99 5.68 -7.00 -3.79
N GLY A 100 4.71 -7.13 -2.89
CA GLY A 100 4.25 -8.43 -2.41
C GLY A 100 3.37 -9.14 -3.44
N ASP A 101 3.48 -10.45 -3.56
CA ASP A 101 2.61 -11.27 -4.40
C ASP A 101 1.16 -11.41 -3.86
N LEU A 102 0.88 -10.95 -2.65
CA LEU A 102 -0.44 -10.78 -2.06
C LEU A 102 -0.83 -9.30 -1.92
N ASP A 103 -0.02 -8.36 -2.42
CA ASP A 103 -0.42 -6.96 -2.50
C ASP A 103 -1.60 -6.81 -3.45
N ARG A 104 -2.71 -6.26 -2.96
CA ARG A 104 -3.90 -5.98 -3.77
C ARG A 104 -3.63 -5.02 -4.93
N VAL A 105 -2.79 -4.00 -4.76
CA VAL A 105 -2.47 -3.05 -5.85
C VAL A 105 -1.88 -3.80 -7.04
N TYR A 106 -1.07 -4.82 -6.77
CA TYR A 106 -0.53 -5.74 -7.78
C TYR A 106 -1.60 -6.63 -8.43
N HIS A 107 -2.80 -6.75 -7.86
CA HIS A 107 -3.94 -7.50 -8.41
C HIS A 107 -5.02 -6.61 -9.03
N MET A 108 -4.87 -5.29 -9.01
CA MET A 108 -5.79 -4.41 -9.71
C MET A 108 -5.73 -4.65 -11.23
N PRO A 109 -6.88 -4.63 -11.94
CA PRO A 109 -6.92 -4.93 -13.37
C PRO A 109 -5.92 -4.11 -14.20
N GLY A 110 -5.08 -4.78 -14.97
CA GLY A 110 -4.07 -4.16 -15.83
C GLY A 110 -2.72 -3.84 -15.17
N ILE A 111 -2.59 -3.97 -13.84
CA ILE A 111 -1.33 -3.61 -13.15
C ILE A 111 -0.21 -4.63 -13.41
N LYS A 112 -0.48 -5.94 -13.33
CA LYS A 112 0.54 -6.96 -13.65
C LYS A 112 0.98 -6.84 -15.10
N GLU A 113 0.02 -6.64 -16.00
CA GLU A 113 0.25 -6.47 -17.43
C GLU A 113 1.11 -5.23 -17.69
N TYR A 114 0.80 -4.09 -17.07
CA TYR A 114 1.58 -2.86 -17.23
C TYR A 114 3.03 -3.00 -16.71
N ILE A 115 3.20 -3.63 -15.54
CA ILE A 115 4.51 -3.87 -14.91
C ILE A 115 5.37 -4.79 -15.78
N HIS A 116 4.83 -5.94 -16.22
CA HIS A 116 5.61 -7.01 -16.87
C HIS A 116 5.67 -6.95 -18.39
N SER A 117 4.77 -6.24 -19.08
CA SER A 117 4.79 -6.08 -20.55
C SER A 117 5.96 -5.23 -21.08
N GLY A 118 6.70 -4.56 -20.19
CA GLY A 118 7.73 -3.60 -20.53
C GLY A 118 7.20 -2.18 -20.80
N GLU A 119 5.88 -1.93 -20.78
CA GLU A 119 5.32 -0.57 -20.83
C GLU A 119 5.81 0.28 -19.66
N PHE A 120 5.88 -0.28 -18.45
CA PHE A 120 6.47 0.39 -17.29
C PHE A 120 7.93 0.80 -17.55
N LYS A 121 8.75 -0.07 -18.13
CA LYS A 121 10.14 0.22 -18.50
C LYS A 121 10.27 1.27 -19.63
N LYS A 122 9.28 1.39 -20.53
CA LYS A 122 9.24 2.49 -21.52
C LYS A 122 9.00 3.85 -20.86
N LYS A 123 8.29 3.91 -19.73
CA LYS A 123 8.03 5.13 -18.93
C LYS A 123 9.16 5.45 -17.96
N VAL A 124 9.89 4.45 -17.48
CA VAL A 124 11.03 4.58 -16.56
C VAL A 124 12.28 3.96 -17.19
N PRO A 125 13.04 4.68 -18.05
CA PRO A 125 14.11 4.06 -18.85
C PRO A 125 15.30 3.53 -18.05
N LEU A 126 15.57 4.13 -16.88
CA LEU A 126 16.64 3.73 -15.96
C LEU A 126 16.15 2.72 -14.90
N PHE A 127 15.05 2.03 -15.20
CA PHE A 127 14.49 1.01 -14.33
C PHE A 127 15.33 -0.28 -14.36
N GLN A 128 15.79 -0.70 -13.18
CA GLN A 128 16.67 -1.84 -12.99
C GLN A 128 15.88 -3.16 -12.96
N GLU A 129 15.11 -3.39 -11.88
CA GLU A 129 14.48 -4.68 -11.58
C GLU A 129 13.11 -4.56 -10.91
N ILE A 130 12.23 -5.51 -11.24
CA ILE A 130 10.99 -5.80 -10.51
C ILE A 130 11.31 -6.96 -9.56
N VAL A 131 11.06 -6.76 -8.26
CA VAL A 131 11.06 -7.83 -7.27
C VAL A 131 9.61 -8.11 -6.88
N VAL A 132 9.20 -9.37 -7.01
CA VAL A 132 7.91 -9.86 -6.50
C VAL A 132 8.21 -10.79 -5.33
N MET A 133 7.78 -10.43 -4.13
CA MET A 133 8.08 -11.17 -2.90
C MET A 133 6.98 -12.20 -2.63
N GLU A 134 7.34 -13.49 -2.60
CA GLU A 134 6.39 -14.60 -2.45
C GLU A 134 5.82 -14.70 -1.02
N GLY A 135 4.50 -14.87 -0.92
CA GLY A 135 3.77 -14.93 0.33
C GLY A 135 3.71 -13.63 1.12
N VAL A 136 3.87 -12.44 0.49
CA VAL A 136 3.96 -11.13 1.18
C VAL A 136 2.81 -10.20 0.77
N GLY A 137 2.21 -9.52 1.74
CA GLY A 137 1.11 -8.57 1.54
C GLY A 137 1.57 -7.15 1.17
N HIS A 138 0.73 -6.16 1.48
CA HIS A 138 0.94 -4.75 1.12
C HIS A 138 2.08 -4.08 1.92
N SER A 139 2.17 -4.37 3.23
CA SER A 139 3.16 -3.75 4.14
C SER A 139 4.53 -4.45 4.08
N ILE A 140 5.11 -4.58 2.88
CA ILE A 140 6.36 -5.32 2.61
C ILE A 140 7.52 -4.92 3.55
N ASN A 141 7.61 -3.63 3.88
CA ASN A 141 8.66 -3.05 4.74
C ASN A 141 8.48 -3.33 6.23
N MET A 142 7.32 -3.85 6.65
CA MET A 142 7.08 -4.35 8.01
C MET A 142 7.17 -5.89 8.01
N GLU A 143 6.49 -6.55 7.07
CA GLU A 143 6.42 -8.01 6.98
C GLU A 143 7.77 -8.68 6.64
N LYS A 144 8.63 -7.99 5.87
CA LYS A 144 9.96 -8.47 5.42
C LYS A 144 11.02 -7.39 5.56
N ALA A 145 11.06 -6.72 6.71
CA ALA A 145 11.96 -5.57 6.97
C ALA A 145 13.42 -5.83 6.57
N ASP A 146 14.02 -6.97 6.96
CA ASP A 146 15.42 -7.29 6.65
C ASP A 146 15.69 -7.49 5.14
N GLU A 147 14.75 -8.09 4.43
CA GLU A 147 14.84 -8.34 2.98
C GLU A 147 14.70 -7.03 2.19
N ILE A 148 13.80 -6.15 2.64
CA ILE A 148 13.65 -4.79 2.11
C ILE A 148 14.91 -3.95 2.39
N ASN A 149 15.44 -3.99 3.62
CA ASN A 149 16.68 -3.32 3.98
C ASN A 149 17.85 -3.76 3.09
N LYS A 150 17.99 -5.08 2.86
CA LYS A 150 18.97 -5.62 1.93
C LYS A 150 18.76 -5.11 0.50
N HIS A 151 17.52 -5.12 0.00
CA HIS A 151 17.23 -4.64 -1.35
C HIS A 151 17.49 -3.14 -1.56
N ILE A 152 17.35 -2.33 -0.50
CA ILE A 152 17.69 -0.90 -0.49
C ILE A 152 19.21 -0.70 -0.51
N ASP A 153 19.95 -1.41 0.35
CA ASP A 153 21.41 -1.34 0.41
C ASP A 153 22.07 -1.83 -0.89
N ASP A 154 21.64 -2.99 -1.41
CA ASP A 154 22.11 -3.55 -2.69
C ASP A 154 21.83 -2.63 -3.88
N PHE A 155 20.76 -1.83 -3.83
CA PHE A 155 20.43 -0.85 -4.86
C PHE A 155 21.34 0.38 -4.76
N PHE A 156 21.46 0.99 -3.58
CA PHE A 156 22.26 2.21 -3.41
C PHE A 156 23.76 1.99 -3.59
N ARG A 157 24.28 0.78 -3.29
CA ARG A 157 25.68 0.41 -3.57
C ARG A 157 26.08 0.45 -5.05
N GLN A 158 25.12 0.47 -5.97
CA GLN A 158 25.39 0.55 -7.43
C GLN A 158 25.80 1.96 -7.89
N PHE A 159 25.67 2.97 -7.02
CA PHE A 159 25.96 4.37 -7.32
C PHE A 159 27.14 4.95 -6.50
N ASN A 160 27.87 4.09 -5.76
CA ASN A 160 29.01 4.44 -4.91
C ASN A 160 30.33 3.92 -5.49
#